data_AF-A0A1I8PQX8-F1
#
_entry.id   AF-A0A1I8PQX8-F1
#
_cell.length_a   1.000
_cell.length_b   1.000
_cell.length_c   1.000
_cell.angle_alpha   90.00
_cell.angle_beta   90.00
_cell.angle_gamma   90.00
#
_symmetry.space_group_name_H-M   'P 1'
#
loop_
_entity.id
_entity.type
_entity.pdbx_description
1 polymer ?
#
loop_
_entity_poly.entity_id
_entity_poly.type
_entity_poly.pdbx_seq_one_letter_code
_entity_poly.pdbx_strand_id
1 'polypeptide(L)'
;MLKVIGILSLYVGFFHTIQANCPVTCRSNVASPVRCIRDVGGVFCAHMRECQVQEANCRLIRANQPPIVYTDEIMCRDLKEMLGFCALAIRKRRSVTSNCRNLKCSILSKTLNCYSSKDSKCQLLTNCQIKRINCERGRANRLKLDDMRRCEDMSAGQALRKCKNIPRRG
;
A
#
# COMPACT_ATOMS: atom_id res chain seq x y z
N MET A 1 36.89 53.24 9.84
CA MET A 1 35.62 52.84 9.19
C MET A 1 35.94 52.14 7.88
N LEU A 2 35.82 50.81 7.87
CA LEU A 2 36.15 49.93 6.73
C LEU A 2 35.17 50.18 5.56
N LYS A 3 35.70 50.48 4.38
CA LYS A 3 34.97 50.35 3.10
C LYS A 3 35.23 48.94 2.55
N VAL A 4 34.26 48.05 2.75
CA VAL A 4 34.19 46.72 2.13
C VAL A 4 33.07 46.77 1.11
N ILE A 5 33.39 46.84 -0.18
CA ILE A 5 32.54 46.36 -1.30
C ILE A 5 33.54 46.04 -2.42
N GLY A 6 33.95 44.80 -2.69
CA GLY A 6 33.12 43.60 -2.80
C GLY A 6 32.85 43.39 -4.29
N ILE A 7 33.80 42.72 -4.96
CA ILE A 7 33.82 42.41 -6.40
C ILE A 7 32.48 41.80 -6.82
N LEU A 8 31.81 42.46 -7.77
CA LEU A 8 30.58 41.99 -8.41
C LEU A 8 30.93 40.81 -9.32
N SER A 9 30.99 39.60 -8.76
CA SER A 9 31.14 38.37 -9.54
C SER A 9 29.82 38.08 -10.25
N LEU A 10 29.79 38.48 -11.52
CA LEU A 10 28.73 38.27 -12.50
C LEU A 10 28.59 36.76 -12.80
N TYR A 11 27.91 36.01 -11.94
CA TYR A 11 27.44 34.66 -12.27
C TYR A 11 26.09 34.76 -12.97
N VAL A 12 26.12 35.06 -14.26
CA VAL A 12 24.98 34.82 -15.16
C VAL A 12 24.89 33.30 -15.31
N GLY A 13 23.99 32.71 -14.54
CA GLY A 13 23.59 31.31 -14.70
C GLY A 13 23.02 31.11 -16.09
N PHE A 14 23.84 30.55 -16.97
CA PHE A 14 23.44 30.08 -18.29
C PHE A 14 22.62 28.78 -18.12
N PHE A 15 21.37 28.90 -17.67
CA PHE A 15 20.41 27.82 -17.85
C PHE A 15 19.98 27.84 -19.31
N HIS A 16 20.70 27.09 -20.15
CA HIS A 16 20.21 26.70 -21.48
C HIS A 16 18.86 26.00 -21.29
N THR A 17 17.80 26.71 -21.63
CA THR A 17 16.47 26.14 -21.83
C THR A 17 16.56 25.14 -22.96
N ILE A 18 16.60 23.85 -22.64
CA ILE A 18 16.32 22.80 -23.61
C ILE A 18 14.86 22.98 -24.00
N GLN A 19 14.63 23.70 -25.10
CA GLN A 19 13.32 23.97 -25.66
C GLN A 19 12.84 22.70 -26.37
N ALA A 20 12.57 21.63 -25.60
CA ALA A 20 11.99 20.41 -26.13
C ALA A 20 10.58 20.73 -26.63
N ASN A 21 10.37 20.77 -27.95
CA ASN A 21 9.06 20.82 -28.58
C ASN A 21 8.19 19.68 -28.07
N CYS A 22 7.08 19.99 -27.40
CA CYS A 22 6.15 18.99 -26.89
C CYS A 22 5.67 18.14 -28.07
N PRO A 23 6.11 16.87 -28.16
CA PRO A 23 5.76 16.07 -29.30
C PRO A 23 4.32 15.56 -29.11
N VAL A 24 3.51 15.75 -30.16
CA VAL A 24 2.19 15.14 -30.38
C VAL A 24 1.07 15.68 -29.48
N THR A 25 0.17 16.46 -30.09
CA THR A 25 -1.17 16.76 -29.56
C THR A 25 -1.99 15.47 -29.46
N CYS A 26 -2.61 15.20 -28.31
CA CYS A 26 -3.48 14.03 -28.20
C CYS A 26 -4.66 14.15 -29.17
N ARG A 27 -4.74 13.22 -30.13
CA ARG A 27 -5.84 13.15 -31.09
C ARG A 27 -7.02 12.40 -30.47
N SER A 28 -8.23 12.91 -30.62
CA SER A 28 -9.47 12.30 -30.12
C SER A 28 -9.68 10.84 -30.57
N ASN A 29 -9.16 10.51 -31.76
CA ASN A 29 -9.36 9.23 -32.44
C ASN A 29 -8.27 8.19 -32.12
N VAL A 30 -7.27 8.54 -31.31
CA VAL A 30 -6.25 7.58 -30.85
C VAL A 30 -6.72 6.97 -29.54
N ALA A 31 -6.83 5.64 -29.52
CA ALA A 31 -7.15 4.91 -28.30
C ALA A 31 -6.02 5.11 -27.29
N SER A 32 -6.36 5.68 -26.13
CA SER A 32 -5.43 5.90 -25.02
C SER A 32 -6.18 5.60 -23.73
N PRO A 33 -5.58 4.86 -22.78
CA PRO A 33 -6.26 4.50 -21.54
C PRO A 33 -6.62 5.77 -20.75
N VAL A 34 -7.81 5.75 -20.16
CA VAL A 34 -8.25 6.81 -19.23
C VAL A 34 -7.63 6.52 -17.87
N ARG A 35 -7.01 7.55 -17.28
CA ARG A 35 -6.36 7.48 -15.96
C ARG A 35 -7.02 8.44 -15.00
N CYS A 36 -7.00 8.09 -13.72
CA CYS A 36 -7.39 8.99 -12.65
C CYS A 36 -6.21 9.90 -12.31
N ILE A 37 -6.43 11.21 -12.35
CA ILE A 37 -5.46 12.23 -11.96
C ILE A 37 -6.04 13.05 -10.81
N ARG A 38 -5.15 13.69 -10.05
CA ARG A 38 -5.51 14.53 -8.91
C ARG A 38 -4.95 15.93 -9.10
N ASP A 39 -5.74 16.93 -8.74
CA ASP A 39 -5.28 18.32 -8.66
C ASP A 39 -4.17 18.49 -7.61
N VAL A 40 -3.37 19.55 -7.76
CA VAL A 40 -2.26 19.93 -6.87
C VAL A 40 -2.78 20.14 -5.43
N GLY A 41 -4.00 20.66 -5.26
CA GLY A 41 -4.64 20.81 -3.96
C GLY A 41 -5.16 19.50 -3.33
N GLY A 42 -5.19 18.41 -4.09
CA GLY A 42 -5.61 17.09 -3.62
C GLY A 42 -7.12 16.91 -3.39
N VAL A 43 -7.93 17.92 -3.69
CA VAL A 43 -9.39 17.95 -3.46
C VAL A 43 -10.17 17.45 -4.67
N PHE A 44 -9.70 17.77 -5.88
CA PHE A 44 -10.38 17.44 -7.12
C PHE A 44 -9.66 16.32 -7.88
N CYS A 45 -10.45 15.43 -8.47
CA CYS A 45 -10.01 14.30 -9.25
C CYS A 45 -10.66 14.35 -10.63
N ALA A 46 -9.94 13.88 -11.64
CA ALA A 46 -10.44 13.84 -13.00
C ALA A 46 -10.05 12.55 -13.73
N HIS A 47 -10.89 12.15 -14.68
CA HIS A 47 -10.56 11.15 -15.67
C HIS A 47 -9.94 11.85 -16.89
N MET A 48 -8.68 11.55 -17.16
CA MET A 48 -7.94 12.13 -18.30
C MET A 48 -7.25 11.02 -19.08
N ARG A 49 -7.25 11.09 -20.41
CA ARG A 49 -6.54 10.11 -21.24
C ARG A 49 -5.04 10.26 -21.02
N GLU A 50 -4.32 9.14 -21.03
CA GLU A 50 -2.86 9.12 -20.82
C GLU A 50 -2.11 10.05 -21.81
N CYS A 51 -2.53 10.09 -23.07
CA CYS A 51 -2.00 11.04 -24.06
C CYS A 51 -2.22 12.52 -23.66
N GLN A 52 -3.37 12.85 -23.06
CA GLN A 52 -3.71 14.22 -22.65
C GLN A 52 -2.88 14.62 -21.43
N VAL A 53 -2.63 13.68 -20.50
CA VAL A 53 -1.75 13.90 -19.34
C VAL A 53 -0.31 14.17 -19.81
N GLN A 54 0.20 13.39 -20.76
CA GLN A 54 1.54 13.60 -21.31
C GLN A 54 1.69 14.96 -21.98
N GLU A 55 0.70 15.35 -22.80
CA GLU A 55 0.69 16.65 -23.45
C GLU A 55 0.62 17.80 -22.42
N ALA A 56 -0.29 17.71 -21.45
CA ALA A 56 -0.44 18.70 -20.39
C ALA A 56 0.84 18.81 -19.54
N ASN A 57 1.45 17.69 -19.16
CA ASN A 57 2.70 17.68 -18.41
C ASN A 57 3.85 18.33 -19.16
N CYS A 58 3.96 18.10 -20.47
CA CYS A 58 4.98 18.78 -21.26
C CYS A 58 4.81 20.30 -21.25
N ARG A 59 3.56 20.80 -21.31
CA ARG A 59 3.27 22.24 -21.19
C ARG A 59 3.59 22.78 -19.79
N LEU A 60 3.24 22.05 -18.74
CA LEU A 60 3.52 22.43 -17.35
C LEU A 60 5.02 22.51 -17.08
N ILE A 61 5.79 21.51 -17.54
CA ILE A 61 7.25 21.50 -17.42
C ILE A 61 7.87 22.72 -18.11
N ARG A 62 7.41 23.07 -19.31
CA ARG A 62 7.85 24.29 -20.02
C ARG A 62 7.52 25.57 -19.25
N ALA A 63 6.40 25.60 -18.56
CA ALA A 63 5.97 26.71 -17.72
C ALA A 63 6.61 26.70 -16.32
N ASN A 64 7.55 25.78 -16.03
CA ASN A 64 8.13 25.53 -14.69
C ASN A 64 7.06 25.28 -13.61
N GLN A 65 5.96 24.64 -14.00
CA GLN A 65 4.87 24.24 -13.11
C GLN A 65 4.97 22.75 -12.77
N PRO A 66 4.46 22.34 -11.60
CA PRO A 66 4.46 20.94 -11.20
C PRO A 66 3.64 20.08 -12.18
N PRO A 67 4.12 18.88 -12.54
CA PRO A 67 3.38 17.99 -13.43
C PRO A 67 2.15 17.39 -12.74
N ILE A 68 1.15 17.06 -13.54
CA ILE A 68 0.01 16.21 -13.16
C ILE A 68 0.55 14.81 -12.86
N VAL A 69 0.18 14.29 -11.69
CA VAL A 69 0.54 12.96 -11.24
C VAL A 69 -0.70 12.07 -11.24
N TYR A 70 -0.53 10.81 -11.66
CA TYR A 70 -1.57 9.81 -11.54
C TYR A 70 -1.91 9.53 -10.08
N THR A 71 -3.16 9.21 -9.82
CA THR A 71 -3.61 8.76 -8.51
C THR A 71 -4.30 7.41 -8.61
N ASP A 72 -4.59 6.81 -7.46
CA ASP A 72 -5.31 5.54 -7.39
C ASP A 72 -6.71 5.74 -8.00
N GLU A 73 -7.11 4.85 -8.90
CA GLU A 73 -8.42 4.88 -9.57
C GLU A 73 -9.58 4.89 -8.57
N ILE A 74 -9.39 4.33 -7.37
CA ILE A 74 -10.34 4.38 -6.26
C ILE A 74 -10.73 5.83 -5.88
N MET A 75 -9.85 6.80 -6.11
CA MET A 75 -10.09 8.21 -5.82
C MET A 75 -11.05 8.86 -6.84
N CYS A 76 -11.19 8.29 -8.05
CA CYS A 76 -12.12 8.77 -9.07
C CYS A 76 -13.44 7.99 -9.10
N ARG A 77 -13.62 6.94 -8.26
CA ARG A 77 -14.75 6.00 -8.38
C ARG A 77 -16.14 6.64 -8.28
N ASP A 78 -16.25 7.76 -7.57
CA ASP A 78 -17.52 8.44 -7.26
C ASP A 78 -17.79 9.60 -8.25
N LEU A 79 -16.94 9.77 -9.27
CA LEU A 79 -17.10 10.80 -10.30
C LEU A 79 -18.21 10.42 -11.27
N LYS A 80 -19.26 11.25 -11.33
CA LYS A 80 -20.33 11.13 -12.35
C LYS A 80 -19.92 11.71 -13.70
N GLU A 81 -18.97 12.63 -13.69
CA GLU A 81 -18.46 13.35 -14.87
C GLU A 81 -16.93 13.23 -14.95
N MET A 82 -16.31 13.82 -15.99
CA MET A 82 -14.85 13.77 -16.18
C MET A 82 -14.05 14.48 -15.07
N LEU A 83 -14.70 15.32 -14.25
CA LEU A 83 -14.10 16.08 -13.14
C LEU A 83 -15.07 16.08 -11.96
N GLY A 84 -14.52 16.04 -10.74
CA GLY A 84 -15.30 16.25 -9.53
C GLY A 84 -14.45 16.11 -8.27
N PHE A 85 -15.12 16.02 -7.11
CA PHE A 85 -14.44 15.80 -5.85
C PHE A 85 -13.81 14.40 -5.82
N CYS A 86 -12.55 14.33 -5.38
CA CYS A 86 -11.92 13.05 -5.11
C CYS A 86 -12.73 12.29 -4.05
N ALA A 87 -12.99 11.02 -4.30
CA ALA A 87 -13.41 10.11 -3.26
C ALA A 87 -12.33 10.11 -2.17
N LEU A 88 -12.76 10.06 -0.91
CA LEU A 88 -11.83 9.83 0.18
C LEU A 88 -11.06 8.55 -0.11
N ALA A 89 -9.74 8.57 0.12
CA ALA A 89 -8.90 7.40 0.17
C ALA A 89 -9.37 6.53 1.33
N ILE A 90 -10.49 5.82 1.15
CA ILE A 90 -10.91 4.81 2.09
C ILE A 90 -9.86 3.74 1.93
N ARG A 91 -8.86 3.76 2.80
CA ARG A 91 -8.18 2.54 3.23
C ARG A 91 -9.28 1.68 3.82
N LYS A 92 -10.12 1.07 2.98
CA LYS A 92 -10.90 -0.08 3.38
C LYS A 92 -9.82 -1.09 3.69
N ARG A 93 -9.35 -1.09 4.95
CA ARG A 93 -8.94 -2.34 5.60
C ARG A 93 -10.08 -3.25 5.19
N ARG A 94 -9.80 -4.23 4.33
CA ARG A 94 -10.71 -5.33 4.09
C ARG A 94 -10.90 -5.99 5.46
N SER A 95 -11.77 -5.44 6.30
CA SER A 95 -12.65 -6.21 7.14
C SER A 95 -13.70 -6.75 6.17
N VAL A 96 -13.24 -7.60 5.25
CA VAL A 96 -14.02 -8.80 5.02
C VAL A 96 -14.07 -9.37 6.43
N THR A 97 -15.19 -9.19 7.11
CA THR A 97 -15.60 -10.05 8.21
C THR A 97 -15.54 -11.43 7.61
N SER A 98 -14.35 -12.01 7.61
CA SER A 98 -14.09 -13.34 7.10
C SER A 98 -15.05 -14.18 7.88
N ASN A 99 -16.02 -14.77 7.19
CA ASN A 99 -16.92 -15.71 7.82
C ASN A 99 -16.06 -16.90 8.24
N CYS A 100 -15.47 -16.81 9.43
CA CYS A 100 -14.46 -17.73 9.91
C CYS A 100 -15.02 -19.15 10.04
N ARG A 101 -16.35 -19.25 10.19
CA ARG A 101 -17.08 -20.51 10.15
C ARG A 101 -17.04 -21.18 8.76
N ASN A 102 -17.02 -20.41 7.69
CA ASN A 102 -17.01 -20.90 6.31
C ASN A 102 -15.61 -20.97 5.69
N LEU A 103 -14.55 -20.86 6.50
CA LEU A 103 -13.18 -20.94 6.00
C LEU A 103 -12.88 -22.35 5.50
N LYS A 104 -12.94 -22.54 4.18
CA LYS A 104 -12.59 -23.81 3.53
C LYS A 104 -11.09 -24.06 3.67
N CYS A 105 -10.72 -25.11 4.39
CA CYS A 105 -9.34 -25.60 4.43
C CYS A 105 -9.12 -26.51 3.23
N SER A 106 -8.30 -26.07 2.26
CA SER A 106 -8.16 -26.73 0.97
C SER A 106 -7.54 -28.13 1.00
N ILE A 107 -6.92 -28.55 2.09
CA ILE A 107 -6.55 -29.94 2.39
C ILE A 107 -6.54 -30.03 3.93
N LEU A 108 -7.13 -31.08 4.51
CA LEU A 108 -6.96 -31.39 5.94
C LEU A 108 -5.51 -31.84 6.17
N SER A 109 -4.58 -30.89 6.22
CA SER A 109 -3.23 -31.16 6.69
C SER A 109 -3.36 -31.69 8.11
N LYS A 110 -3.11 -33.00 8.28
CA LYS A 110 -3.14 -33.69 9.57
C LYS A 110 -1.90 -33.39 10.42
N THR A 111 -0.94 -32.64 9.86
CA THR A 111 0.28 -32.23 10.55
C THR A 111 -0.06 -31.26 11.67
N LEU A 112 0.36 -31.62 12.88
CA LEU A 112 0.26 -30.77 14.07
C LEU A 112 1.52 -29.92 14.18
N ASN A 113 1.34 -28.64 14.43
CA ASN A 113 2.41 -27.69 14.68
C ASN A 113 2.15 -26.96 16.01
N CYS A 114 3.22 -26.51 16.64
CA CYS A 114 3.13 -25.68 17.84
C CYS A 114 2.91 -24.22 17.45
N TYR A 115 1.94 -23.58 18.09
CA TYR A 115 1.67 -22.16 17.90
C TYR A 115 1.62 -21.43 19.24
N SER A 116 2.20 -20.24 19.31
CA SER A 116 2.24 -19.41 20.50
C SER A 116 1.54 -18.06 20.33
N SER A 117 0.99 -17.59 21.44
CA SER A 117 0.45 -16.25 21.61
C SER A 117 1.51 -15.28 22.13
N LYS A 118 1.19 -13.98 22.10
CA LYS A 118 2.05 -12.94 22.69
C LYS A 118 2.31 -13.14 24.19
N ASP A 119 1.36 -13.73 24.91
CA ASP A 119 1.46 -13.98 26.35
C ASP A 119 2.18 -15.29 26.70
N SER A 120 3.00 -15.82 25.78
CA SER A 120 3.73 -17.08 25.96
C SER A 120 2.84 -18.28 26.31
N LYS A 121 1.61 -18.29 25.78
CA LYS A 121 0.74 -19.48 25.78
C LYS A 121 0.82 -20.20 24.44
N CYS A 122 0.93 -21.52 24.48
CA CYS A 122 1.12 -22.43 23.36
C CYS A 122 -0.09 -23.36 23.18
N GLN A 123 -0.24 -23.87 21.96
CA GLN A 123 -1.27 -24.84 21.57
C GLN A 123 -0.81 -25.65 20.35
N LEU A 124 -1.12 -26.96 20.33
CA LEU A 124 -0.96 -27.80 19.14
C LEU A 124 -2.17 -27.71 18.23
N LEU A 125 -1.94 -27.25 17.01
CA LEU A 125 -2.99 -27.06 16.01
C LEU A 125 -2.54 -27.57 14.65
N THR A 126 -3.50 -28.01 13.85
CA THR A 126 -3.29 -28.20 12.42
C THR A 126 -3.27 -26.86 11.68
N ASN A 127 -2.74 -26.87 10.46
CA ASN A 127 -2.76 -25.72 9.56
C ASN A 127 -4.19 -25.21 9.25
N CYS A 128 -5.19 -26.09 9.32
CA CYS A 128 -6.58 -25.68 9.17
C CYS A 128 -7.11 -24.99 10.43
N GLN A 129 -6.89 -25.61 11.61
CA GLN A 129 -7.38 -25.09 12.88
C GLN A 129 -6.78 -23.70 13.18
N ILE A 130 -5.48 -23.51 12.93
CA ILE A 130 -4.83 -22.21 13.13
C ILE A 130 -5.44 -21.11 12.24
N LYS A 131 -5.77 -21.41 10.98
CA LYS A 131 -6.39 -20.43 10.08
C LYS A 131 -7.75 -19.99 10.61
N ARG A 132 -8.56 -20.92 11.11
CA ARG A 132 -9.86 -20.63 11.72
C ARG A 132 -9.73 -19.81 13.00
N ILE A 133 -8.84 -20.21 13.90
CA ILE A 133 -8.59 -19.52 15.16
C ILE A 133 -8.03 -18.11 14.93
N ASN A 134 -7.06 -17.93 14.03
CA ASN A 134 -6.49 -16.61 13.71
C ASN A 134 -7.43 -15.71 12.91
N CYS A 135 -8.43 -16.29 12.26
CA CYS A 135 -9.53 -15.57 11.65
C CYS A 135 -10.39 -14.94 12.76
N GLU A 136 -10.73 -15.69 13.82
CA GLU A 136 -11.57 -15.22 14.93
C GLU A 136 -10.84 -14.25 15.89
N ARG A 137 -9.56 -14.48 16.17
CA ARG A 137 -8.79 -13.71 17.17
C ARG A 137 -8.40 -12.28 16.76
N GLY A 138 -8.60 -11.89 15.49
CA GLY A 138 -8.16 -10.61 14.96
C GLY A 138 -6.62 -10.48 14.86
N ARG A 139 -6.12 -9.48 14.12
CA ARG A 139 -4.68 -9.38 13.76
C ARG A 139 -3.73 -9.26 14.96
N ALA A 140 -4.14 -8.56 16.01
CA ALA A 140 -3.30 -8.27 17.16
C ALA A 140 -3.05 -9.50 18.06
N ASN A 141 -3.95 -10.50 18.03
CA ASN A 141 -3.96 -11.64 18.95
C ASN A 141 -3.82 -12.99 18.21
N ARG A 142 -3.24 -12.97 17.00
CA ARG A 142 -2.97 -14.20 16.25
C ARG A 142 -1.91 -15.03 16.95
N LEU A 143 -2.11 -16.35 16.93
CA LEU A 143 -1.03 -17.27 17.26
C LEU A 143 -0.04 -17.34 16.09
N LYS A 144 1.23 -17.46 16.42
CA LYS A 144 2.35 -17.58 15.47
C LYS A 144 2.96 -18.97 15.60
N LEU A 145 3.55 -19.46 14.51
CA LEU A 145 4.29 -20.72 14.55
C LEU A 145 5.44 -20.60 15.55
N ASP A 146 5.63 -21.65 16.35
CA ASP A 146 6.68 -21.72 17.37
C ASP A 146 7.38 -23.09 17.33
N ASP A 147 8.46 -23.21 18.08
CA ASP A 147 9.22 -24.46 18.20
C ASP A 147 8.36 -25.56 18.81
N MET A 148 8.32 -26.73 18.15
CA MET A 148 7.50 -27.87 18.54
C MET A 148 7.74 -28.31 19.99
N ARG A 149 8.97 -28.17 20.48
CA ARG A 149 9.35 -28.52 21.86
C ARG A 149 8.65 -27.66 22.92
N ARG A 150 8.14 -26.47 22.56
CA ARG A 150 7.37 -25.61 23.48
C ARG A 150 5.99 -26.17 23.78
N CYS A 151 5.50 -27.04 22.90
CA CYS A 151 4.24 -27.75 23.02
C CYS A 151 4.43 -29.23 23.38
N GLU A 152 5.64 -29.64 23.79
CA GLU A 152 5.88 -30.97 24.35
C GLU A 152 4.92 -31.16 25.54
N ASP A 153 4.23 -32.30 25.60
CA ASP A 153 3.17 -32.64 26.58
C ASP A 153 1.79 -31.99 26.35
N MET A 154 1.58 -31.31 25.22
CA MET A 154 0.26 -30.83 24.81
C MET A 154 -0.43 -31.84 23.88
N SER A 155 -1.76 -31.88 23.91
CA SER A 155 -2.56 -32.66 22.95
C SER A 155 -3.18 -31.74 21.89
N ALA A 156 -3.44 -32.30 20.70
CA ALA A 156 -4.07 -31.58 19.60
C ALA A 156 -5.40 -30.93 20.02
N GLY A 157 -5.57 -29.65 19.71
CA GLY A 157 -6.83 -28.94 19.96
C GLY A 157 -7.14 -28.59 21.42
N GLN A 158 -6.26 -28.91 22.38
CA GLN A 158 -6.40 -28.44 23.77
C GLN A 158 -6.44 -26.91 23.86
N ALA A 159 -7.05 -26.34 24.90
CA ALA A 159 -7.01 -24.88 25.10
C ALA A 159 -5.57 -24.35 25.22
N LEU A 160 -5.37 -23.04 25.01
CA LEU A 160 -4.07 -22.38 25.18
C LEU A 160 -3.53 -22.61 26.60
N ARG A 161 -2.34 -23.20 26.71
CA ARG A 161 -1.63 -23.42 27.98
C ARG A 161 -0.30 -22.70 27.99
N LYS A 162 0.32 -22.51 29.16
CA LYS A 162 1.66 -21.91 29.23
C LYS A 162 2.65 -22.75 28.39
N CYS A 163 3.44 -22.10 27.54
CA CYS A 163 4.47 -22.77 26.75
C CYS A 163 5.53 -23.39 27.67
N LYS A 164 6.13 -24.52 27.25
CA LYS A 164 7.31 -25.07 27.89
C LYS A 164 8.51 -24.13 27.68
N ASN A 165 9.31 -23.98 28.72
CA ASN A 165 10.57 -23.25 28.62
C ASN A 165 11.58 -24.14 27.92
N ILE A 166 12.06 -23.73 26.74
CA ILE A 166 13.19 -24.38 26.07
C ILE A 166 14.43 -23.56 26.38
N PRO A 167 15.54 -24.18 26.81
CA PRO A 167 16.82 -23.49 26.92
C PRO A 167 17.22 -22.93 25.55
N ARG A 168 17.61 -21.64 25.50
CA ARG A 168 18.21 -21.06 24.29
C ARG A 168 19.49 -21.86 24.01
N ARG A 169 19.58 -22.48 22.83
CA ARG A 169 20.89 -22.94 22.34
C ARG A 169 21.73 -21.67 22.16
N GLY A 170 22.77 -21.55 22.99
CA GLY A 170 23.86 -20.61 22.79
C GLY A 170 24.66 -20.98 21.56
#